data_AF-A0A7Z0Q3E6-F1
#
_entry.id   AF-A0A7Z0Q3E6-F1
#
_cell.length_a   1.000
_cell.length_b   1.000
_cell.length_c   1.000
_cell.angle_alpha   90.00
_cell.angle_beta   90.00
_cell.angle_gamma   90.00
#
_symmetry.space_group_name_H-M   'P 1'
#
loop_
_entity.id
_entity.type
_entity.pdbx_description
1 polymer ?
#
loop_
_entity_poly.entity_id
_entity_poly.type
_entity_poly.pdbx_seq_one_letter_code
_entity_poly.pdbx_strand_id
1 'polypeptide(L)'
;MQHLPPLARFGGMVATGLLDVTDDPAALDSSGFWAVAADYEGRLTCARFADVRPEPVPAPVPGRWPAPAPGDWTSSLDRAAYTRGVRRIHRHIAAGEVYQANLCRVLTAPVAAHADVDDLTALLARGNPAPYAGTIRLPEQGVEIA
;
A
#
# COMPACT_ATOMS: atom_id res chain seq x y z
N MET A 1 14.49 13.70 6.57
CA MET A 1 13.25 12.89 6.58
C MET A 1 12.64 13.03 7.96
N GLN A 2 11.37 13.42 8.06
CA GLN A 2 10.71 13.39 9.35
C GLN A 2 10.56 11.92 9.75
N HIS A 3 11.05 11.55 10.94
CA HIS A 3 10.92 10.18 11.45
C HIS A 3 9.49 10.04 11.97
N LEU A 4 8.57 9.64 11.07
CA LEU A 4 7.19 9.37 11.43
C LEU A 4 7.13 8.03 12.16
N PRO A 5 6.45 7.95 13.32
CA PRO A 5 6.40 6.72 14.10
C PRO A 5 5.66 5.62 13.33
N PRO A 6 6.09 4.36 13.45
CA PRO A 6 5.36 3.23 12.89
C PRO A 6 3.89 3.21 13.29
N LEU A 7 3.03 2.87 12.34
CA LEU A 7 1.58 2.86 12.50
C LEU A 7 0.97 1.83 11.55
N ALA A 8 -0.09 1.16 12.01
CA ALA A 8 -0.99 0.44 11.13
C ALA A 8 -2.46 0.79 11.42
N ARG A 9 -3.30 0.85 10.37
CA ARG A 9 -4.76 1.01 10.50
C ARG A 9 -5.47 -0.10 9.76
N PHE A 10 -6.39 -0.79 10.44
CA PHE A 10 -7.23 -1.83 9.84
C PHE A 10 -8.58 -1.90 10.54
N GLY A 11 -9.69 -1.94 9.79
CA GLY A 11 -11.01 -2.22 10.36
C GLY A 11 -11.46 -1.29 11.49
N GLY A 12 -11.09 0.00 11.45
CA GLY A 12 -11.40 0.96 12.52
C GLY A 12 -10.53 0.85 13.77
N MET A 13 -9.45 0.07 13.69
CA MET A 13 -8.40 -0.01 14.70
C MET A 13 -7.16 0.72 14.22
N VAL A 14 -6.45 1.33 15.16
CA VAL A 14 -5.08 1.83 14.97
C VAL A 14 -4.14 1.04 15.87
N ALA A 15 -2.97 0.70 15.35
CA ALA A 15 -1.91 0.00 16.04
C ALA A 15 -0.63 0.85 16.03
N THR A 16 -0.05 1.07 17.21
CA THR A 16 1.18 1.87 17.45
C THR A 16 2.09 1.18 18.46
N GLY A 17 3.29 1.72 18.67
CA GLY A 17 4.29 1.09 19.55
C GLY A 17 4.86 -0.18 18.93
N LEU A 18 5.62 -0.03 17.86
CA LEU A 18 6.26 -1.15 17.15
C LEU A 18 7.15 -1.94 18.11
N LEU A 19 6.90 -3.25 18.18
CA LEU A 19 7.63 -4.19 19.04
C LEU A 19 8.61 -5.05 18.26
N ASP A 20 8.23 -5.46 17.06
CA ASP A 20 8.97 -6.45 16.27
C ASP A 20 8.69 -6.27 14.78
N VAL A 21 9.68 -6.60 13.95
CA VAL A 21 9.59 -6.65 12.49
C VAL A 21 10.35 -7.87 11.99
N THR A 22 9.70 -8.69 11.19
CA THR A 22 10.28 -9.91 10.63
C THR A 22 9.69 -10.25 9.27
N ASP A 23 10.41 -11.02 8.46
CA ASP A 23 9.95 -11.63 7.22
C ASP A 23 9.55 -13.12 7.41
N ASP A 24 9.77 -13.68 8.60
CA ASP A 24 9.41 -15.05 8.94
C ASP A 24 7.91 -15.16 9.30
N PRO A 25 7.08 -15.84 8.47
CA PRO A 25 5.65 -16.00 8.75
C PRO A 25 5.36 -16.81 10.01
N ALA A 26 6.31 -17.62 10.52
CA ALA A 26 6.14 -18.35 11.78
C ALA A 26 5.93 -17.40 12.98
N ALA A 27 6.33 -16.14 12.87
CA ALA A 27 6.04 -15.13 13.89
C ALA A 27 4.53 -14.89 14.09
N LEU A 28 3.70 -15.17 13.09
CA LEU A 28 2.24 -15.05 13.18
C LEU A 28 1.60 -16.13 14.05
N ASP A 29 2.33 -17.21 14.38
CA ASP A 29 1.89 -18.21 15.36
C ASP A 29 1.94 -17.66 16.80
N SER A 30 2.59 -16.51 17.01
CA SER A 30 2.62 -15.80 18.28
C SER A 30 1.40 -14.91 18.49
N SER A 31 1.16 -14.49 19.74
CA SER A 31 0.07 -13.58 20.09
C SER A 31 0.41 -12.11 19.80
N GLY A 32 -0.60 -11.35 19.39
CA GLY A 32 -0.52 -9.88 19.26
C GLY A 32 -1.25 -9.39 18.02
N PHE A 33 -1.10 -8.10 17.75
CA PHE A 33 -1.61 -7.50 16.52
C PHE A 33 -0.47 -7.31 15.52
N TRP A 34 -0.58 -7.98 14.38
CA TRP A 34 0.38 -7.95 13.30
C TRP A 34 -0.19 -7.20 12.10
N ALA A 35 0.54 -6.21 11.61
CA ALA A 35 0.35 -5.68 10.27
C ALA A 35 1.27 -6.44 9.32
N VAL A 36 0.70 -6.96 8.22
CA VAL A 36 1.46 -7.78 7.27
C VAL A 36 1.36 -7.15 5.89
N ALA A 37 2.52 -6.87 5.29
CA ALA A 37 2.65 -6.52 3.89
C ALA A 37 3.28 -7.70 3.15
N ALA A 38 2.70 -8.06 2.00
CA ALA A 38 3.24 -9.06 1.10
C ALA A 38 3.39 -8.45 -0.29
N ASP A 39 4.57 -8.56 -0.89
CA ASP A 39 4.76 -8.13 -2.28
C ASP A 39 4.43 -9.23 -3.28
N TYR A 40 4.47 -8.89 -4.57
CA TYR A 40 4.15 -9.81 -5.65
C TYR A 40 5.12 -11.00 -5.73
N GLU A 41 6.38 -10.80 -5.31
CA GLU A 41 7.38 -11.87 -5.24
C GLU A 41 7.22 -12.78 -4.01
N GLY A 42 6.28 -12.46 -3.12
CA GLY A 42 5.98 -13.23 -1.91
C GLY A 42 6.87 -12.90 -0.72
N ARG A 43 7.65 -11.81 -0.77
CA ARG A 43 8.38 -11.33 0.42
C ARG A 43 7.39 -10.74 1.41
N LEU A 44 7.63 -10.99 2.69
CA LEU A 44 6.77 -10.55 3.78
C LEU A 44 7.47 -9.51 4.64
N THR A 45 6.69 -8.54 5.11
CA THR A 45 7.05 -7.68 6.23
C THR A 45 5.93 -7.79 7.26
N CYS A 46 6.20 -8.49 8.36
CA CYS A 46 5.31 -8.65 9.49
C CYS A 46 5.77 -7.70 10.61
N ALA A 47 4.91 -6.77 11.01
CA ALA A 47 5.20 -5.80 12.07
C ALA A 47 4.21 -5.98 13.24
N ARG A 48 4.72 -6.21 14.45
CA ARG A 48 3.89 -6.38 15.65
C ARG A 48 3.83 -5.09 16.46
N PHE A 49 2.64 -4.75 16.96
CA PHE A 49 2.39 -3.51 17.70
C PHE A 49 1.91 -3.80 19.13
N ALA A 50 2.27 -2.92 20.06
CA ALA A 50 1.89 -2.99 21.47
C ALA A 50 0.50 -2.41 21.74
N ASP A 51 0.23 -1.24 21.17
CA ASP A 51 -0.94 -0.44 21.51
C ASP A 51 -1.94 -0.50 20.37
N VAL A 52 -3.05 -1.20 20.60
CA VAL A 52 -4.13 -1.38 19.62
C VAL A 52 -5.40 -0.81 20.20
N ARG A 53 -5.97 0.18 19.53
CA ARG A 53 -7.18 0.87 20.01
C ARG A 53 -8.16 1.15 18.88
N PRO A 54 -9.47 1.19 19.16
CA PRO A 54 -10.44 1.70 18.21
C PRO A 54 -10.15 3.17 17.92
N GLU A 55 -10.02 3.50 16.64
CA GLU A 55 -9.90 4.88 16.17
C GLU A 55 -10.40 4.95 14.73
N PRO A 56 -11.42 5.78 14.44
CA PRO A 56 -11.85 6.01 13.07
C PRO A 56 -10.74 6.70 12.28
N VAL A 57 -10.73 6.50 10.96
CA VAL A 57 -9.83 7.24 10.07
C VAL A 57 -10.06 8.75 10.27
N PRO A 58 -9.02 9.56 10.48
CA PRO A 58 -9.17 11.00 10.68
C PRO A 58 -9.77 11.67 9.44
N ALA A 59 -10.47 12.78 9.66
CA ALA A 59 -10.95 13.60 8.55
C ALA A 59 -9.75 14.22 7.79
N PRO A 60 -9.79 14.27 6.45
CA PRO A 60 -8.69 14.83 5.67
C PRO A 60 -8.55 16.34 5.94
N VAL A 61 -7.32 16.77 6.17
CA VAL A 61 -6.98 18.19 6.36
C VAL A 61 -6.49 18.78 5.03
N PRO A 62 -7.10 19.88 4.52
CA PRO A 62 -6.66 20.51 3.29
C PRO A 62 -5.17 20.87 3.31
N GLY A 63 -4.44 20.48 2.25
CA GLY A 63 -3.02 20.80 2.08
C GLY A 63 -2.04 19.92 2.86
N ARG A 64 -2.51 18.96 3.68
CA ARG A 64 -1.61 18.03 4.39
C ARG A 64 -0.94 17.01 3.49
N TRP A 65 -1.70 16.36 2.60
CA TRP A 65 -1.12 15.48 1.60
C TRP A 65 -0.55 16.32 0.45
N PRO A 66 0.77 16.30 0.21
CA PRO A 66 1.40 17.04 -0.88
C PRO A 66 1.23 16.24 -2.18
N ALA A 67 0.02 16.30 -2.76
CA ALA A 67 -0.32 15.56 -3.96
C ALA A 67 0.64 15.90 -5.13
N PRO A 68 1.23 14.90 -5.81
CA PRO A 68 2.05 15.14 -7.00
C PRO A 68 1.22 15.81 -8.10
N ALA A 69 1.83 16.70 -8.89
CA ALA A 69 1.13 17.34 -9.99
C ALA A 69 0.81 16.29 -11.08
N PRO A 70 -0.27 16.45 -11.86
CA PRO A 70 -0.62 15.51 -12.92
C PRO A 70 0.51 15.22 -13.92
N GLY A 71 1.39 16.21 -14.16
CA GLY A 71 2.54 16.08 -15.06
C GLY A 71 3.76 15.35 -14.48
N ASP A 72 3.81 15.14 -13.17
CA ASP A 72 4.96 14.49 -12.50
C ASP A 72 4.87 12.96 -12.54
N TRP A 73 3.71 12.42 -12.97
CA TRP A 73 3.48 10.99 -13.04
C TRP A 73 4.17 10.36 -14.26
N THR A 74 4.93 9.33 -13.98
CA THR A 74 5.54 8.43 -14.96
C THR A 74 4.83 7.08 -14.92
N SER A 75 4.78 6.40 -16.07
CA SER A 75 4.13 5.09 -16.21
C SER A 75 5.17 4.08 -16.69
N SER A 76 5.24 2.91 -16.04
CA SER A 76 6.15 1.82 -16.46
C SER A 76 5.86 1.28 -17.85
N LEU A 77 4.63 1.47 -18.34
CA LEU A 77 4.21 1.18 -19.70
C LEU A 77 3.49 2.40 -20.27
N ASP A 78 3.90 2.84 -21.46
CA ASP A 78 3.10 3.78 -22.23
C ASP A 78 1.84 3.08 -22.81
N ARG A 79 0.96 3.88 -23.41
CA ARG A 79 -0.29 3.38 -24.00
C ARG A 79 -0.05 2.32 -25.09
N ALA A 80 0.95 2.50 -25.94
CA ALA A 80 1.22 1.60 -27.05
C ALA A 80 1.77 0.25 -26.54
N ALA A 81 2.67 0.29 -25.58
CA ALA A 81 3.24 -0.87 -24.91
C ALA A 81 2.18 -1.65 -24.14
N TYR A 82 1.34 -0.98 -23.35
CA TYR A 82 0.24 -1.62 -22.63
C TYR A 82 -0.73 -2.32 -23.60
N THR A 83 -1.17 -1.63 -24.66
CA THR A 83 -2.08 -2.20 -25.67
C THR A 83 -1.46 -3.39 -26.41
N ARG A 84 -0.16 -3.34 -26.70
CA ARG A 84 0.58 -4.47 -27.29
C ARG A 84 0.61 -5.67 -26.33
N GLY A 85 0.79 -5.43 -25.04
CA GLY A 85 0.70 -6.44 -23.99
C GLY A 85 -0.67 -7.12 -23.96
N VAL A 86 -1.76 -6.34 -23.98
CA VAL A 86 -3.14 -6.87 -24.04
C VAL A 86 -3.34 -7.76 -25.28
N ARG A 87 -2.91 -7.31 -26.47
CA ARG A 87 -3.02 -8.12 -27.70
C ARG A 87 -2.21 -9.41 -27.63
N ARG A 88 -1.08 -9.41 -26.92
CA ARG A 88 -0.29 -10.62 -26.68
C ARG A 88 -1.04 -11.59 -25.78
N ILE A 89 -1.63 -11.12 -24.68
CA ILE A 89 -2.48 -11.94 -23.81
C ILE A 89 -3.63 -12.57 -24.59
N HIS A 90 -4.32 -11.82 -25.45
CA HIS A 90 -5.40 -12.36 -26.28
C HIS A 90 -4.94 -13.52 -27.17
N ARG A 91 -3.73 -13.45 -27.75
CA ARG A 91 -3.18 -14.55 -28.56
C ARG A 91 -2.91 -15.79 -27.71
N HIS A 92 -2.34 -15.62 -26.51
CA HIS A 92 -2.12 -16.73 -25.58
C HIS A 92 -3.44 -17.39 -25.13
N ILE A 93 -4.49 -16.59 -24.90
CA ILE A 93 -5.83 -17.11 -24.59
C ILE A 93 -6.40 -17.88 -25.79
N ALA A 94 -6.34 -17.31 -26.99
CA ALA A 94 -6.87 -17.96 -28.20
C ALA A 94 -6.14 -19.27 -28.56
N ALA A 95 -4.86 -19.38 -28.21
CA ALA A 95 -4.08 -20.61 -28.37
C ALA A 95 -4.34 -21.66 -27.26
N GLY A 96 -5.15 -21.33 -26.25
CA GLY A 96 -5.43 -22.21 -25.11
C GLY A 96 -4.29 -22.31 -24.11
N GLU A 97 -3.31 -21.40 -24.13
CA GLU A 97 -2.13 -21.43 -23.25
C GLU A 97 -2.44 -20.88 -21.85
N VAL A 98 -3.34 -19.90 -21.76
CA VAL A 98 -3.84 -19.35 -20.49
C VAL A 98 -5.33 -19.07 -20.59
N TYR A 99 -6.06 -19.14 -19.48
CA TYR A 99 -7.48 -18.75 -19.44
C TYR A 99 -7.66 -17.24 -19.23
N GLN A 100 -6.81 -16.63 -18.39
CA GLN A 100 -6.87 -15.23 -18.03
C GLN A 100 -5.47 -14.74 -17.62
N ALA A 101 -5.18 -13.47 -17.84
CA ALA A 101 -4.00 -12.80 -17.31
C ALA A 101 -4.30 -11.34 -16.96
N ASN A 102 -3.86 -10.89 -15.78
CA ASN A 102 -3.95 -9.49 -15.37
C ASN A 102 -2.69 -8.74 -15.82
N LEU A 103 -2.86 -7.70 -16.65
CA LEU A 103 -1.77 -6.81 -17.04
C LEU A 103 -1.90 -5.49 -16.29
N CYS A 104 -0.95 -5.24 -15.39
CA CYS A 104 -0.86 -3.98 -14.67
C CYS A 104 0.24 -3.08 -15.26
N ARG A 105 0.21 -1.80 -14.85
CA ARG A 105 1.30 -0.84 -15.04
C ARG A 105 1.53 -0.13 -13.72
N VAL A 106 2.77 0.26 -13.47
CA VAL A 106 3.14 1.03 -12.28
C VAL A 106 3.08 2.50 -12.63
N LEU A 107 2.45 3.28 -11.76
CA LEU A 107 2.45 4.74 -11.79
C LEU A 107 3.35 5.25 -10.69
N THR A 108 4.26 6.17 -11.01
CA THR A 108 5.25 6.69 -10.06
C THR A 108 5.36 8.20 -10.20
N ALA A 109 5.37 8.90 -9.08
CA ALA A 109 5.63 10.32 -9.00
C ALA A 109 6.49 10.61 -7.75
N PRO A 110 7.36 11.64 -7.79
CA PRO A 110 8.05 12.08 -6.59
C PRO A 110 7.03 12.60 -5.57
N VAL A 111 7.26 12.28 -4.30
CA VAL A 111 6.48 12.78 -3.18
C VAL A 111 7.39 13.62 -2.28
N ALA A 112 6.84 14.65 -1.62
CA ALA A 112 7.62 15.47 -0.71
C ALA A 112 8.16 14.64 0.47
N ALA A 113 9.39 14.93 0.91
CA ALA A 113 10.06 14.16 1.97
C ALA A 113 9.41 14.25 3.38
N HIS A 114 8.37 15.07 3.52
CA HIS A 114 7.57 15.22 4.73
C HIS A 114 6.14 14.65 4.57
N ALA A 115 5.85 14.01 3.44
CA ALA A 115 4.55 13.40 3.22
C ALA A 115 4.34 12.25 4.21
N ASP A 116 3.16 12.21 4.79
CA ASP A 116 2.70 11.12 5.63
C ASP A 116 1.68 10.29 4.87
N VAL A 117 1.92 8.99 4.74
CA VAL A 117 0.97 8.06 4.10
C VAL A 117 -0.38 7.99 4.84
N ASP A 118 -0.44 8.33 6.13
CA ASP A 118 -1.69 8.42 6.88
C ASP A 118 -2.54 9.64 6.44
N ASP A 119 -1.91 10.72 5.97
CA ASP A 119 -2.64 11.86 5.38
C ASP A 119 -3.29 11.47 4.03
N LEU A 120 -2.65 10.58 3.26
CA LEU A 120 -3.26 9.98 2.06
C LEU A 120 -4.43 9.05 2.43
N THR A 121 -4.30 8.26 3.49
CA THR A 121 -5.37 7.37 3.98
C THR A 121 -6.66 8.16 4.25
N ALA A 122 -6.57 9.33 4.90
CA ALA A 122 -7.72 10.18 5.16
C ALA A 122 -8.42 10.66 3.88
N LEU A 123 -7.65 10.97 2.82
CA LEU A 123 -8.19 11.35 1.51
C LEU A 123 -8.85 10.16 0.80
N LEU A 124 -8.22 8.99 0.83
CA LEU A 124 -8.74 7.76 0.21
C LEU A 124 -10.04 7.31 0.88
N ALA A 125 -10.11 7.30 2.21
CA ALA A 125 -11.31 6.91 2.94
C ALA A 125 -12.51 7.85 2.64
N ARG A 126 -12.25 9.15 2.43
CA ARG A 126 -13.27 10.10 2.01
C ARG A 126 -13.72 9.87 0.56
N GLY A 127 -12.79 9.62 -0.35
CA GLY A 127 -13.07 9.45 -1.78
C GLY A 127 -13.64 8.08 -2.14
N ASN A 128 -13.33 7.06 -1.36
CA ASN A 128 -13.73 5.68 -1.54
C ASN A 128 -13.91 5.00 -0.16
N PRO A 129 -15.13 5.02 0.42
CA PRO A 129 -15.42 4.38 1.71
C PRO A 129 -15.53 2.87 1.56
N ALA A 130 -14.41 2.21 1.23
CA ALA A 130 -14.36 0.78 1.00
C ALA A 130 -14.60 -0.01 2.29
N PRO A 131 -15.28 -1.17 2.23
CA PRO A 131 -15.46 -2.05 3.40
C PRO A 131 -14.13 -2.62 3.91
N TYR A 132 -13.12 -2.67 3.04
CA TYR A 132 -11.76 -3.10 3.36
C TYR A 132 -10.78 -2.04 2.88
N ALA A 133 -10.07 -1.44 3.83
CA ALA A 133 -8.98 -0.49 3.62
C ALA A 133 -7.96 -0.70 4.74
N GLY A 134 -6.72 -0.30 4.50
CA GLY A 134 -5.69 -0.38 5.52
C GLY A 134 -4.47 0.46 5.21
N THR A 135 -3.81 0.88 6.28
CA THR A 135 -2.61 1.71 6.23
C THR A 135 -1.48 0.97 6.93
N ILE A 136 -0.29 0.98 6.34
CA ILE A 136 0.94 0.54 7.00
C ILE A 136 1.99 1.63 6.78
N ARG A 137 2.57 2.13 7.87
CA ARG A 137 3.69 3.06 7.86
C ARG A 137 4.85 2.44 8.63
N LEU A 138 5.87 2.03 7.92
CA LEU A 138 7.10 1.40 8.43
C LEU A 138 8.30 1.97 7.64
N PRO A 139 8.71 3.24 7.90
CA PRO A 139 9.67 3.95 7.07
C PRO A 139 11.06 3.29 7.05
N GLU A 140 11.48 2.68 8.15
CA GLU A 140 12.78 1.98 8.25
C GLU A 140 12.82 0.71 7.40
N GLN A 141 11.66 0.15 7.07
CA GLN A 141 11.49 -1.03 6.22
C GLN A 141 11.14 -0.65 4.77
N GLY A 142 10.94 0.63 4.47
CA GLY A 142 10.47 1.10 3.16
C GLY A 142 9.05 0.65 2.82
N VAL A 143 8.20 0.37 3.83
CA VAL A 143 6.80 -0.04 3.63
C VAL A 143 5.87 1.11 4.03
N GLU A 144 5.29 1.77 3.03
CA GLU A 144 4.31 2.85 3.20
C GLU A 144 3.11 2.62 2.27
N ILE A 145 1.99 2.20 2.84
CA ILE A 145 0.76 1.77 2.15
C ILE A 145 -0.43 2.52 2.76
N ALA A 146 -1.37 2.99 1.91
CA ALA A 146 -2.62 3.67 2.28
C ALA A 146 -3.83 3.07 1.56
#